data_AF-A0A965X5F2-F1
#
_entry.id   AF-A0A965X5F2-F1
#
_cell.length_a   1.000
_cell.length_b   1.000
_cell.length_c   1.000
_cell.angle_alpha   90.00
_cell.angle_beta   90.00
_cell.angle_gamma   90.00
#
_symmetry.space_group_name_H-M   'P 1'
#
loop_
_entity.id
_entity.type
_entity.pdbx_description
1 polymer ?
#
loop_
_entity_poly.entity_id
_entity_poly.type
_entity_poly.pdbx_seq_one_letter_code
_entity_poly.pdbx_strand_id
1 'polypeptide(L)'
;MKKIGILTLVALFALSFTAFSQPQRPNRNGQPASRGVNWTPEQRAENLTKELNLTDIQKSSLVDFYKKQDKIREENRAEREKQRDQVMKDREKTREEYRAEREKELALQDAELEKIIGKEKMDEHKKIRQQRLDRMNENRRERPDMGRRGNRDQKNDSLPPVREKGKK
;
A
#
# COMPACT_ATOMS: atom_id res chain seq x y z
N MET A 1 12.96 28.92 40.20
CA MET A 1 13.61 29.10 38.89
C MET A 1 14.23 27.79 38.34
N LYS A 2 15.02 27.02 39.11
CA LYS A 2 15.73 25.81 38.62
C LYS A 2 14.84 24.60 38.23
N LYS A 3 13.59 24.53 38.70
CA LYS A 3 12.64 23.44 38.37
C LYS A 3 11.80 23.71 37.11
N ILE A 4 11.66 24.98 36.73
CA ILE A 4 10.89 25.40 35.55
C ILE A 4 11.68 25.06 34.28
N GLY A 5 13.01 25.23 34.31
CA GLY A 5 13.89 24.92 33.18
C GLY A 5 13.94 23.44 32.79
N ILE A 6 13.74 22.52 33.74
CA ILE A 6 13.69 21.08 33.44
C ILE A 6 12.34 20.71 32.81
N LEU A 7 11.25 21.33 33.27
CA LEU A 7 9.90 21.13 32.74
C LEU A 7 9.75 21.62 31.29
N THR A 8 10.39 22.75 30.95
CA THR A 8 10.43 23.24 29.57
C THR A 8 11.29 22.37 28.65
N LEU A 9 12.37 21.77 29.17
CA LEU A 9 13.24 20.87 28.39
C LEU A 9 12.56 19.52 28.07
N VAL A 10 11.78 18.98 29.01
CA VAL A 10 10.95 17.79 28.79
C VAL A 10 9.80 18.07 27.81
N ALA A 11 9.20 19.26 27.87
CA ALA A 11 8.15 19.67 26.93
C ALA A 11 8.67 19.84 25.49
N LEU A 12 9.87 20.39 25.31
CA LEU A 12 10.54 20.49 23.99
C LEU A 12 10.94 19.10 23.45
N PHE A 13 11.34 18.17 24.32
CA PHE A 13 11.67 16.80 23.91
C PHE A 13 10.43 16.00 23.48
N ALA A 14 9.28 16.20 24.14
CA ALA A 14 8.02 15.52 23.79
C ALA A 14 7.47 15.97 22.41
N LEU A 15 7.65 17.25 22.04
CA LEU A 15 7.23 17.75 20.73
C LEU A 15 8.10 17.24 19.58
N SER A 16 9.33 16.82 19.87
CA SER A 16 10.29 16.29 18.88
C SER A 16 9.88 14.93 18.30
N PHE A 17 8.96 14.20 18.94
CA PHE A 17 8.47 12.90 18.46
C PHE A 17 7.30 12.98 17.47
N THR A 18 6.82 14.18 17.12
CA THR A 18 5.75 14.36 16.11
C THR A 18 6.26 14.39 14.67
N ALA A 19 7.52 14.01 14.43
CA ALA A 19 8.13 13.98 13.11
C ALA A 19 7.50 12.91 12.20
N PHE A 20 6.50 13.36 11.44
CA PHE A 20 6.18 12.91 10.09
C PHE A 20 6.14 11.39 9.85
N SER A 21 5.01 10.75 10.15
CA SER A 21 4.57 9.59 9.35
C SER A 21 4.02 10.09 8.00
N GLN A 22 4.87 10.75 7.20
CA GLN A 22 4.53 10.94 5.79
C GLN A 22 4.42 9.55 5.18
N PRO A 23 3.29 9.20 4.52
CA PRO A 23 3.29 8.06 3.64
C PRO A 23 4.38 8.32 2.61
N GLN A 24 5.41 7.46 2.57
CA GLN A 24 6.38 7.46 1.48
C GLN A 24 5.56 7.36 0.19
N ARG A 25 5.39 8.50 -0.49
CA ARG A 25 4.77 8.51 -1.80
C ARG A 25 5.61 7.56 -2.64
N PRO A 26 5.01 6.52 -3.26
CA PRO A 26 5.76 5.69 -4.19
C PRO A 26 6.44 6.62 -5.19
N ASN A 27 7.71 6.35 -5.49
CA ASN A 27 8.44 7.12 -6.48
C ASN A 27 7.61 7.13 -7.78
N ARG A 28 7.75 8.17 -8.61
CA ARG A 28 6.90 8.42 -9.82
C ARG A 28 6.77 7.22 -10.78
N ASN A 29 7.64 6.22 -10.63
CA ASN A 29 7.69 4.99 -11.43
C ASN A 29 7.13 3.73 -10.74
N GLY A 30 6.38 3.86 -9.63
CA GLY A 30 5.75 2.70 -8.97
C GLY A 30 6.73 1.68 -8.38
N GLN A 31 8.03 1.98 -8.41
CA GLN A 31 9.04 1.16 -7.75
C GLN A 31 8.86 1.31 -6.23
N PRO A 32 8.79 0.20 -5.47
CA PRO A 32 8.95 0.30 -4.03
C PRO A 32 10.25 1.05 -3.80
N ALA A 33 10.23 2.08 -2.94
CA ALA A 33 11.44 2.80 -2.54
C ALA A 33 12.50 1.73 -2.28
N SER A 34 13.59 1.77 -3.09
CA SER A 34 14.59 0.70 -3.13
C SER A 34 14.84 0.27 -1.70
N ARG A 35 14.50 -0.98 -1.36
CA ARG A 35 14.76 -1.49 -0.01
C ARG A 35 16.24 -1.28 0.18
N GLY A 36 16.60 -0.29 1.00
CA GLY A 36 17.99 0.01 1.28
C GLY A 36 18.67 -1.30 1.66
N VAL A 37 19.94 -1.43 1.30
CA VAL A 37 20.73 -2.58 1.69
C VAL A 37 20.49 -2.82 3.19
N ASN A 38 20.18 -4.05 3.59
CA ASN A 38 19.97 -4.39 5.00
C ASN A 38 21.34 -4.48 5.68
N TRP A 39 21.84 -3.35 6.15
CA TRP A 39 23.14 -3.31 6.80
C TRP A 39 23.04 -3.88 8.21
N THR A 40 24.02 -4.71 8.58
CA THR A 40 24.18 -5.17 9.95
C THR A 40 24.55 -3.99 10.87
N PRO A 41 24.32 -4.09 12.20
CA PRO A 41 24.79 -3.10 13.16
C PRO A 41 26.28 -2.75 13.01
N GLU A 42 27.11 -3.76 12.72
CA GLU A 42 28.55 -3.61 12.52
C GLU A 42 28.87 -2.83 11.26
N GLN A 43 28.21 -3.15 10.14
CA GLN A 43 28.41 -2.44 8.87
C GLN A 43 27.98 -0.97 8.98
N ARG A 44 26.86 -0.70 9.66
CA ARG A 44 26.39 0.67 9.89
C ARG A 44 27.36 1.44 10.77
N ALA A 45 27.86 0.80 11.83
CA ALA A 45 28.84 1.41 12.70
C ALA A 45 30.15 1.69 11.94
N GLU A 46 30.63 0.73 11.15
CA GLU A 46 31.86 0.89 10.38
C GLU A 46 31.79 2.03 9.36
N ASN A 47 30.68 2.18 8.64
CA ASN A 47 30.55 3.28 7.68
C ASN A 47 30.43 4.63 8.36
N LEU A 48 29.67 4.74 9.46
CA LEU A 48 29.63 6.00 10.20
C LEU A 48 30.99 6.34 10.82
N THR A 49 31.72 5.32 11.27
CA THR A 49 33.11 5.48 11.74
C THR A 49 34.02 6.00 10.62
N LYS A 50 33.89 5.50 9.39
CA LYS A 50 34.67 6.01 8.22
C LYS A 50 34.27 7.42 7.83
N GLU A 51 32.98 7.75 7.88
CA GLU A 51 32.46 9.08 7.53
C GLU A 51 32.90 10.16 8.54
N LEU A 52 32.96 9.82 9.82
CA LEU A 52 33.23 10.75 10.91
C LEU A 52 34.61 10.58 11.57
N ASN A 53 35.43 9.66 11.06
CA ASN A 53 36.73 9.27 11.63
C ASN A 53 36.66 8.97 13.14
N LEU A 54 35.69 8.15 13.55
CA LEU A 54 35.48 7.79 14.97
C LEU A 54 36.57 6.84 15.48
N THR A 55 36.82 6.86 16.80
CA THR A 55 37.75 5.92 17.45
C THR A 55 37.12 4.54 17.63
N ASP A 56 37.95 3.50 17.88
CA ASP A 56 37.46 2.13 18.08
C ASP A 56 36.49 2.00 19.27
N ILE A 57 36.71 2.79 20.33
CA ILE A 57 35.83 2.84 21.51
C ILE A 57 34.47 3.44 21.16
N GLN A 58 34.43 4.44 20.27
CA GLN A 58 33.19 5.03 19.79
C GLN A 58 32.47 4.07 18.82
N LYS A 59 33.23 3.36 17.97
CA LYS A 59 32.70 2.34 17.07
C LYS A 59 32.00 1.20 17.82
N SER A 60 32.61 0.68 18.89
CA SER A 60 31.98 -0.38 19.71
C SER A 60 30.69 0.09 20.37
N SER A 61 30.69 1.30 20.93
CA SER A 61 29.49 1.93 21.52
C SER A 61 28.37 2.10 20.48
N LEU A 62 28.74 2.40 19.23
CA LEU A 62 27.81 2.57 18.12
C LEU A 62 27.20 1.24 17.65
N VAL A 63 27.98 0.15 17.67
CA VAL A 63 27.46 -1.21 17.40
C VAL A 63 26.37 -1.56 18.42
N ASP A 64 26.61 -1.33 19.71
CA ASP A 64 25.65 -1.63 20.77
C ASP A 64 24.39 -0.75 20.67
N PHE A 65 24.56 0.52 20.33
CA PHE A 65 23.43 1.41 20.04
C PHE A 65 22.56 0.87 18.89
N TYR A 66 23.18 0.43 17.81
CA TYR A 66 22.47 -0.11 16.66
C TYR A 66 21.79 -1.45 16.94
N LYS A 67 22.40 -2.32 17.76
CA LYS A 67 21.75 -3.57 18.23
C LYS A 67 20.48 -3.27 19.03
N LYS A 68 20.54 -2.29 19.94
CA LYS A 68 19.35 -1.84 20.70
C LYS A 68 18.26 -1.28 19.79
N GLN A 69 18.63 -0.44 18.82
CA GLN A 69 17.66 0.09 17.86
C GLN A 69 17.02 -1.01 17.01
N ASP A 70 17.78 -1.98 16.53
CA ASP A 70 17.23 -3.08 15.73
C ASP A 70 16.23 -3.92 16.51
N LYS A 71 16.52 -4.22 17.77
CA LYS A 71 15.57 -4.92 18.65
C LYS A 71 14.24 -4.16 18.79
N ILE A 72 14.30 -2.84 19.00
CA ILE A 72 13.11 -1.99 19.07
C ILE A 72 12.35 -1.98 17.73
N ARG A 73 13.06 -1.98 16.60
CA ARG A 73 12.42 -2.03 15.27
C ARG A 73 11.73 -3.38 15.02
N GLU A 74 12.32 -4.48 15.47
CA GLU A 74 11.74 -5.83 15.39
C GLU A 74 10.48 -5.95 16.24
N GLU A 75 10.52 -5.48 17.49
CA GLU A 75 9.35 -5.46 18.37
C GLU A 75 8.19 -4.66 17.76
N ASN A 76 8.48 -3.44 17.28
CA ASN A 76 7.49 -2.61 16.59
C ASN A 76 6.96 -3.25 15.30
N ARG A 77 7.79 -4.05 14.60
CA ARG A 77 7.35 -4.76 13.39
C ARG A 77 6.38 -5.87 13.75
N ALA A 78 6.70 -6.67 14.76
CA ALA A 78 5.84 -7.74 15.24
C ALA A 78 4.49 -7.19 15.76
N GLU A 79 4.50 -6.05 16.47
CA GLU A 79 3.26 -5.43 16.93
C GLU A 79 2.37 -4.95 15.76
N ARG A 80 2.98 -4.28 14.76
CA ARG A 80 2.24 -3.85 13.57
C ARG A 80 1.70 -5.02 12.75
N GLU A 81 2.40 -6.15 12.71
CA GLU A 81 1.94 -7.36 12.03
C GLU A 81 0.69 -7.92 12.73
N LYS A 82 0.71 -8.03 14.06
CA LYS A 82 -0.47 -8.43 14.85
C LYS A 82 -1.67 -7.50 14.65
N GLN A 83 -1.44 -6.18 14.64
CA GLN A 83 -2.49 -5.20 14.38
C GLN A 83 -3.09 -5.35 12.97
N ARG A 84 -2.25 -5.61 11.97
CA ARG A 84 -2.73 -5.86 10.60
C ARG A 84 -3.60 -7.10 10.54
N ASP A 85 -3.19 -8.19 11.18
CA ASP A 85 -3.97 -9.43 11.20
C ASP A 85 -5.34 -9.24 11.85
N GLN A 86 -5.41 -8.47 12.94
CA GLN A 86 -6.68 -8.10 13.58
C GLN A 86 -7.58 -7.30 12.64
N VAL A 87 -7.06 -6.22 12.05
CA VAL A 87 -7.83 -5.38 11.12
C VAL A 87 -8.33 -6.19 9.92
N MET A 88 -7.53 -7.13 9.41
CA MET A 88 -7.95 -7.99 8.30
C MET A 88 -9.10 -8.90 8.70
N LYS A 89 -9.05 -9.53 9.87
CA LYS A 89 -10.14 -10.37 10.39
C LYS A 89 -11.42 -9.58 10.63
N ASP A 90 -11.33 -8.38 11.21
CA ASP A 90 -12.50 -7.53 11.45
C ASP A 90 -13.12 -7.03 10.13
N ARG A 91 -12.27 -6.74 9.14
CA ARG A 91 -12.70 -6.39 7.80
C ARG A 91 -13.40 -7.54 7.08
N GLU A 92 -12.97 -8.77 7.27
CA GLU A 92 -13.64 -9.95 6.70
C GLU A 92 -15.03 -10.14 7.30
N LYS A 93 -15.15 -10.06 8.64
CA LYS A 93 -16.45 -10.16 9.33
C LYS A 93 -17.44 -9.09 8.87
N THR A 94 -17.03 -7.82 8.90
CA THR A 94 -17.86 -6.70 8.43
C THR A 94 -18.27 -6.88 6.97
N ARG A 95 -17.37 -7.39 6.11
CA ARG A 95 -17.70 -7.66 4.70
C ARG A 95 -18.75 -8.75 4.55
N GLU A 96 -18.73 -9.80 5.36
CA GLU A 96 -19.74 -10.86 5.35
C GLU A 96 -21.10 -10.34 5.82
N GLU A 97 -21.13 -9.55 6.89
CA GLU A 97 -22.34 -8.91 7.41
C GLU A 97 -22.98 -8.01 6.33
N TYR A 98 -22.19 -7.11 5.72
CA TYR A 98 -22.68 -6.24 4.65
C TYR A 98 -23.14 -7.01 3.40
N ARG A 99 -22.55 -8.17 3.10
CA ARG A 99 -23.02 -9.03 2.00
C ARG A 99 -24.39 -9.60 2.31
N ALA A 100 -24.58 -10.14 3.51
CA ALA A 100 -25.84 -10.69 3.94
C ALA A 100 -26.96 -9.64 3.99
N GLU A 101 -26.67 -8.43 4.48
CA GLU A 101 -27.63 -7.32 4.47
C GLU A 101 -28.03 -6.91 3.05
N ARG A 102 -27.04 -6.78 2.15
CA ARG A 102 -27.30 -6.44 0.75
C ARG A 102 -28.12 -7.51 0.04
N GLU A 103 -27.85 -8.80 0.28
CA GLU A 103 -28.63 -9.89 -0.33
C GLU A 103 -30.11 -9.84 0.09
N LYS A 104 -30.38 -9.53 1.37
CA LYS A 104 -31.75 -9.33 1.86
C LYS A 104 -32.41 -8.13 1.19
N GLU A 105 -31.71 -7.00 1.12
CA GLU A 105 -32.22 -5.78 0.49
C GLU A 105 -32.53 -6.01 -0.99
N LEU A 106 -31.63 -6.69 -1.73
CA LEU A 106 -31.84 -7.04 -3.13
C LEU A 106 -33.03 -7.95 -3.34
N ALA A 107 -33.25 -8.95 -2.46
CA ALA A 107 -34.40 -9.83 -2.56
C ALA A 107 -35.73 -9.09 -2.35
N LEU A 108 -35.76 -8.15 -1.40
CA LEU A 108 -36.93 -7.29 -1.18
C LEU A 108 -37.19 -6.37 -2.38
N GLN A 109 -36.15 -5.70 -2.88
CA GLN A 109 -36.25 -4.84 -4.06
C GLN A 109 -36.69 -5.61 -5.30
N ASP A 110 -36.16 -6.82 -5.52
CA ASP A 110 -36.56 -7.67 -6.65
C ASP A 110 -38.03 -8.10 -6.54
N ALA A 111 -38.52 -8.42 -5.33
CA ALA A 111 -39.91 -8.78 -5.11
C ALA A 111 -40.86 -7.58 -5.31
N GLU A 112 -40.46 -6.38 -4.89
CA GLU A 112 -41.21 -5.14 -5.16
C GLU A 112 -41.20 -4.79 -6.65
N LEU A 113 -40.05 -4.91 -7.30
CA LEU A 113 -39.92 -4.65 -8.73
C LEU A 113 -40.75 -5.64 -9.54
N GLU A 114 -40.79 -6.93 -9.16
CA GLU A 114 -41.64 -7.95 -9.79
C GLU A 114 -43.13 -7.60 -9.71
N LYS A 115 -43.58 -7.00 -8.60
CA LYS A 115 -44.97 -6.52 -8.48
C LYS A 115 -45.26 -5.34 -9.42
N ILE A 116 -44.28 -4.50 -9.73
CA ILE A 116 -44.44 -3.31 -10.58
C ILE A 116 -44.38 -3.66 -12.06
N ILE A 117 -43.33 -4.38 -12.47
CA ILE A 117 -43.05 -4.60 -13.91
C ILE A 117 -43.53 -5.97 -14.41
N GLY A 118 -43.94 -6.86 -13.50
CA GLY A 118 -44.38 -8.22 -13.82
C GLY A 118 -43.23 -9.21 -14.06
N LYS A 119 -43.56 -10.50 -14.02
CA LYS A 119 -42.59 -11.62 -14.13
C LYS A 119 -41.76 -11.59 -15.42
N GLU A 120 -42.41 -11.38 -16.55
CA GLU A 120 -41.77 -11.43 -17.87
C GLU A 120 -40.69 -10.33 -18.02
N LYS A 121 -40.99 -9.10 -17.57
CA LYS A 121 -40.01 -8.00 -17.58
C LYS A 121 -38.95 -8.13 -16.51
N MET A 122 -39.24 -8.79 -15.39
CA MET A 122 -38.21 -9.13 -14.40
C MET A 122 -37.17 -10.11 -14.94
N ASP A 123 -37.58 -11.09 -15.73
CA ASP A 123 -36.66 -12.04 -16.35
C ASP A 123 -35.76 -11.37 -17.40
N GLU A 124 -36.31 -10.47 -18.21
CA GLU A 124 -35.52 -9.61 -19.10
C GLU A 124 -34.52 -8.74 -18.30
N HIS A 125 -34.99 -8.10 -17.22
CA HIS A 125 -34.16 -7.25 -16.37
C HIS A 125 -33.01 -8.03 -15.71
N LYS A 126 -33.26 -9.24 -15.21
CA LYS A 126 -32.23 -10.14 -14.64
C LYS A 126 -31.16 -10.49 -15.68
N LYS A 127 -31.55 -10.79 -16.93
CA LYS A 127 -30.60 -11.05 -18.03
C LYS A 127 -29.74 -9.81 -18.33
N ILE A 128 -30.33 -8.62 -18.38
CA ILE A 128 -29.58 -7.37 -18.60
C ILE A 128 -28.59 -7.12 -17.46
N ARG A 129 -28.98 -7.33 -16.20
CA ARG A 129 -28.08 -7.21 -15.04
C ARG A 129 -26.90 -8.19 -15.15
N GLN A 130 -27.17 -9.45 -15.50
CA GLN A 130 -26.12 -10.46 -15.65
C GLN A 130 -25.12 -10.10 -16.76
N GLN A 131 -25.60 -9.69 -17.94
CA GLN A 131 -24.73 -9.26 -19.03
C GLN A 131 -23.84 -8.06 -18.66
N ARG A 132 -24.35 -7.11 -17.87
CA ARG A 132 -23.55 -5.99 -17.35
C ARG A 132 -22.47 -6.46 -16.39
N LEU A 133 -22.79 -7.42 -15.51
CA LEU A 133 -21.82 -8.02 -14.59
C LEU A 133 -20.73 -8.78 -15.35
N ASP A 134 -21.10 -9.58 -16.33
CA ASP A 134 -20.16 -10.37 -17.14
C ASP A 134 -19.21 -9.46 -17.93
N ARG A 135 -19.73 -8.41 -18.58
CA ARG A 135 -18.91 -7.40 -19.26
C ARG A 135 -17.95 -6.70 -18.30
N MET A 136 -18.41 -6.37 -17.09
CA MET A 136 -17.53 -5.77 -16.08
C MET A 136 -16.43 -6.73 -15.63
N ASN A 137 -16.75 -8.02 -15.48
CA ASN A 137 -15.77 -9.05 -15.12
C ASN A 137 -14.77 -9.30 -16.23
N GLU A 138 -15.22 -9.33 -17.49
CA GLU A 138 -14.39 -9.42 -18.69
C GLU A 138 -13.44 -8.24 -18.78
N ASN A 139 -13.94 -7.00 -18.67
CA ASN A 139 -13.11 -5.78 -18.63
C ASN A 139 -12.08 -5.80 -17.49
N ARG A 140 -12.36 -6.47 -16.36
CA ARG A 140 -11.38 -6.64 -15.28
C ARG A 140 -10.32 -7.69 -15.59
N ARG A 141 -10.68 -8.74 -16.33
CA ARG A 141 -9.75 -9.80 -16.78
C ARG A 141 -8.85 -9.31 -17.92
N GLU A 142 -9.41 -8.50 -18.81
CA GLU A 142 -8.71 -7.91 -19.97
C GLU A 142 -7.90 -6.67 -19.62
N ARG A 143 -8.16 -6.05 -18.47
CA ARG A 143 -7.28 -5.01 -17.96
C ARG A 143 -5.87 -5.62 -17.81
N PRO A 144 -4.87 -5.09 -18.54
CA PRO A 144 -3.49 -5.40 -18.24
C PRO A 144 -3.29 -5.12 -16.76
N ASP A 145 -2.62 -6.03 -16.07
CA ASP A 145 -2.18 -5.85 -14.70
C ASP A 145 -1.26 -4.62 -14.62
N MET A 146 -1.87 -3.43 -14.55
CA MET A 146 -1.27 -2.11 -14.37
C MET A 146 -0.80 -1.99 -12.92
N GLY A 147 -0.06 -3.00 -12.48
CA GLY A 147 0.34 -3.26 -11.11
C GLY A 147 1.39 -4.37 -10.95
N ARG A 148 1.75 -5.14 -12.01
CA ARG A 148 2.78 -6.19 -11.83
C ARG A 148 3.58 -6.66 -13.05
N ARG A 149 3.37 -6.13 -14.26
CA ARG A 149 4.16 -6.52 -15.44
C ARG A 149 4.40 -5.35 -16.38
N GLY A 150 5.66 -5.00 -16.62
CA GLY A 150 6.00 -4.04 -17.66
C GLY A 150 7.43 -3.51 -17.66
N ASN A 151 8.45 -4.39 -17.63
CA ASN A 151 9.66 -4.10 -18.41
C ASN A 151 10.48 -5.37 -18.68
N ARG A 152 9.96 -6.23 -19.54
CA ARG A 152 10.75 -7.15 -20.34
C ARG A 152 9.96 -7.33 -21.64
N ASP A 153 10.60 -7.01 -22.76
CA ASP A 153 10.09 -7.17 -24.12
C ASP A 153 9.22 -6.02 -24.67
N GLN A 154 9.81 -4.83 -24.79
CA GLN A 154 9.67 -4.08 -26.05
C GLN A 154 11.02 -4.15 -26.76
N LYS A 155 11.27 -5.31 -27.39
CA LYS A 155 12.25 -5.39 -28.48
C LYS A 155 11.62 -4.68 -29.67
N ASN A 156 12.34 -3.67 -30.15
CA ASN A 156 12.49 -3.30 -31.56
C ASN A 156 11.39 -3.78 -32.51
N ASP A 157 10.48 -2.88 -32.87
CA ASP A 157 9.93 -2.80 -34.22
C ASP A 157 9.66 -1.31 -34.57
N SER A 158 10.74 -0.65 -34.95
CA SER A 158 10.87 0.07 -36.23
C SER A 158 9.64 0.83 -36.77
N LEU A 159 9.63 2.13 -36.47
CA LEU A 159 9.22 3.28 -37.30
C LEU A 159 7.74 3.37 -37.80
N PRO A 160 7.06 4.52 -37.61
CA PRO A 160 5.78 4.79 -38.26
C PRO A 160 5.95 5.03 -39.77
N PRO A 161 4.96 4.67 -40.62
CA PRO A 161 5.05 4.87 -42.06
C PRO A 161 5.11 6.36 -42.41
N VAL A 162 6.13 6.72 -43.18
CA VAL A 162 6.29 8.03 -43.81
C VAL A 162 5.15 8.23 -44.79
N ARG A 163 4.32 9.24 -44.56
CA ARG A 163 3.26 9.65 -45.48
C ARG A 163 3.93 10.31 -46.69
N GLU A 164 4.12 9.55 -47.76
CA GLU A 164 4.57 10.06 -49.06
C GLU A 164 3.63 11.18 -49.52
N LYS A 165 4.20 12.39 -49.64
CA LYS A 165 3.62 13.46 -50.44
C LYS A 165 4.01 13.22 -51.89
N GLY A 166 3.04 13.10 -52.80
CA GLY A 166 3.28 13.46 -54.19
C GLY A 166 2.37 12.86 -55.25
N LYS A 167 1.64 13.77 -55.93
CA LYS A 167 1.43 13.87 -57.39
C LYS A 167 0.55 12.76 -58.02
N LYS A 168 -0.47 13.06 -58.80
CA LYS A 168 -0.62 14.08 -59.85
C LYS A 168 -2.04 14.65 -59.86
#